data_AF-A0A8I1UR84-F1
#
_entry.id   AF-A0A8I1UR84-F1
#
_cell.length_a   1.000
_cell.length_b   1.000
_cell.length_c   1.000
_cell.angle_alpha   90.00
_cell.angle_beta   90.00
_cell.angle_gamma   90.00
#
_symmetry.space_group_name_H-M   'P 1'
#
loop_
_entity.id
_entity.type
_entity.pdbx_description
1 polymer ?
#
loop_
_entity_poly.entity_id
_entity_poly.type
_entity_poly.pdbx_seq_one_letter_code
_entity_poly.pdbx_strand_id
1 'polypeptide(L)'
;MKWTSILAIYALFWVMCAFVFLPFGIKTHDEAGIEKVPGQADSAPANFRPGRVALRATILAAVLCALFVANYINGWIGTDDINLFPEPPEMAGQPGGRA
;
A
#
# COMPACT_ATOMS: atom_id res chain seq x y z
N MET A 1 -11.97 9.50 14.00
CA MET A 1 -10.52 9.48 13.66
C MET A 1 -9.96 10.90 13.64
N LYS A 2 -8.72 11.09 14.09
CA LYS A 2 -7.99 12.37 13.93
C LYS A 2 -7.51 12.50 12.48
N TRP A 3 -7.51 13.72 11.94
CA TRP A 3 -7.03 13.97 10.57
C TRP A 3 -5.55 13.61 10.39
N THR A 4 -4.74 13.75 11.44
CA THR A 4 -3.33 13.33 11.46
C THR A 4 -3.17 11.83 11.29
N SER A 5 -4.08 11.02 11.87
CA SER A 5 -4.10 9.57 11.67
C SER A 5 -4.42 9.22 10.22
N ILE A 6 -5.37 9.92 9.60
CA ILE A 6 -5.72 9.71 8.18
C ILE A 6 -4.51 10.00 7.29
N LEU A 7 -3.79 11.09 7.55
CA LEU A 7 -2.58 11.44 6.79
C LEU A 7 -1.48 10.39 6.97
N ALA A 8 -1.28 9.89 8.19
CA ALA A 8 -0.30 8.84 8.47
C ALA A 8 -0.64 7.52 7.73
N ILE A 9 -1.91 7.10 7.75
CA ILE A 9 -2.39 5.91 7.04
C ILE A 9 -2.24 6.09 5.53
N TYR A 10 -2.60 7.26 5.00
CA TYR A 10 -2.40 7.58 3.59
C TYR A 10 -0.93 7.47 3.20
N ALA A 11 -0.01 8.02 4.00
CA ALA A 11 1.43 7.93 3.74
C ALA A 11 1.92 6.47 3.75
N LEU A 12 1.43 5.64 4.69
CA LEU A 12 1.76 4.22 4.74
C LEU A 12 1.27 3.49 3.48
N PHE A 13 0.00 3.67 3.09
CA PHE A 13 -0.51 3.10 1.85
C PHE A 13 0.24 3.59 0.62
N TRP A 14 0.61 4.87 0.59
CA TRP A 14 1.36 5.45 -0.51
C TRP A 14 2.73 4.80 -0.70
N VAL A 15 3.49 4.63 0.39
CA VAL A 15 4.78 3.93 0.36
C VAL A 15 4.60 2.48 -0.10
N MET A 16 3.64 1.75 0.47
CA MET A 16 3.36 0.36 0.07
C MET A 16 2.99 0.25 -1.42
N CYS A 17 2.11 1.14 -1.91
CA CYS A 17 1.73 1.18 -3.32
C CYS A 17 2.91 1.54 -4.23
N ALA A 18 3.79 2.45 -3.80
CA ALA A 18 4.99 2.79 -4.57
C ALA A 18 5.87 1.55 -4.76
N PHE A 19 6.13 0.77 -3.71
CA PHE A 19 6.87 -0.49 -3.81
C PHE A 19 6.18 -1.50 -4.73
N VAL A 20 4.85 -1.65 -4.63
CA VAL A 20 4.09 -2.51 -5.54
C VAL A 20 4.26 -2.04 -6.98
N PHE A 21 4.30 -0.74 -7.27
CA PHE A 21 4.42 -0.23 -8.63
C PHE A 21 5.84 -0.18 -9.20
N LEU A 22 6.89 -0.23 -8.38
CA LEU A 22 8.30 -0.20 -8.83
C LEU A 22 8.66 -1.23 -9.92
N PRO A 23 8.29 -2.54 -9.83
CA PRO A 23 8.65 -3.50 -10.87
C PRO A 23 7.95 -3.24 -12.21
N PHE A 24 6.92 -2.39 -12.24
CA PHE A 24 6.12 -2.17 -13.43
C PHE A 24 6.66 -1.00 -14.27
N GLY A 25 6.93 -1.27 -15.54
CA GLY A 25 7.36 -0.25 -16.49
C GLY A 25 8.87 -0.03 -16.54
N ILE A 26 9.65 -0.93 -15.93
CA ILE A 26 11.10 -1.03 -16.15
C ILE A 26 11.29 -1.94 -17.38
N LYS A 27 12.05 -1.45 -18.35
CA LYS A 27 12.60 -2.25 -19.46
C LYS A 27 14.08 -1.99 -19.53
N THR A 28 14.88 -3.04 -19.73
CA THR A 28 16.33 -2.90 -19.91
C THR A 28 16.65 -2.42 -21.33
N HIS A 29 17.87 -1.93 -21.55
CA HIS A 29 18.33 -1.52 -22.88
C HIS A 29 18.29 -2.70 -23.89
N ASP A 30 18.62 -3.91 -23.42
CA ASP A 30 18.58 -5.14 -24.24
C ASP A 30 17.15 -5.49 -24.66
N GLU A 31 16.18 -5.37 -23.75
CA GLU A 31 14.75 -5.60 -24.06
C GLU A 31 14.14 -4.51 -24.96
N ALA A 32 14.73 -3.31 -24.97
CA ALA A 32 14.26 -2.17 -25.75
C ALA A 32 14.92 -2.08 -27.14
N GLY A 33 15.95 -2.88 -27.42
CA GLY A 33 16.73 -2.81 -28.66
C GLY A 33 17.51 -1.50 -28.82
N ILE A 34 17.86 -0.85 -27.71
CA ILE A 34 18.55 0.44 -27.69
C ILE A 34 20.04 0.18 -27.42
N GLU A 35 20.91 0.71 -28.27
CA GLU A 35 22.35 0.59 -28.09
C GLU A 35 22.78 1.21 -26.75
N LYS A 36 23.52 0.43 -25.95
CA LYS A 36 24.06 0.89 -24.66
C LYS A 36 25.19 1.88 -24.90
N VAL A 37 25.29 2.90 -24.05
CA VAL A 37 26.46 3.78 -24.05
C VAL A 37 27.62 3.03 -23.35
N PRO A 38 28.87 3.09 -23.86
CA PRO A 38 30.01 2.45 -23.22
C PRO A 38 30.14 2.84 -21.74
N GLY A 39 30.17 1.85 -20.84
CA GLY A 39 30.24 2.05 -19.38
C GLY A 39 28.89 1.97 -18.63
N GLN A 40 27.77 1.78 -19.34
CA GLN A 40 26.45 1.62 -18.74
C GLN A 40 26.24 0.18 -18.24
N ALA A 41 25.70 0.00 -17.03
CA ALA A 41 25.42 -1.33 -16.47
C ALA A 41 24.30 -2.05 -17.23
N ASP A 42 24.41 -3.38 -17.40
CA ASP A 42 23.43 -4.19 -18.13
C ASP A 42 22.01 -4.11 -17.54
N SER A 43 21.92 -3.92 -16.23
CA SER A 43 20.65 -3.82 -15.50
C SER A 43 20.07 -2.40 -15.44
N ALA A 44 20.72 -1.42 -16.06
CA ALA A 44 20.23 -0.04 -16.04
C ALA A 44 18.89 0.06 -16.79
N PRO A 45 17.84 0.64 -16.17
CA PRO A 45 16.57 0.87 -16.83
C PRO A 45 16.74 1.81 -18.03
N ALA A 46 16.27 1.40 -19.21
CA ALA A 46 16.31 2.24 -20.41
C ALA A 46 15.32 3.41 -20.36
N ASN A 47 14.27 3.30 -19.54
CA ASN A 47 13.22 4.31 -19.47
C ASN A 47 12.55 4.31 -18.10
N PHE A 48 13.28 4.73 -17.06
CA PHE A 48 12.68 4.90 -15.74
C PHE A 48 11.86 6.21 -15.67
N ARG A 49 10.54 6.10 -15.46
CA ARG A 49 9.61 7.23 -15.40
C ARG A 49 9.02 7.40 -13.99
N PRO A 50 9.79 7.92 -13.02
CA PRO A 50 9.39 7.96 -11.61
C PRO A 50 8.08 8.73 -11.38
N GLY A 51 7.83 9.80 -12.14
CA GLY A 51 6.59 10.57 -12.02
C GLY A 51 5.32 9.76 -12.36
N ARG A 52 5.40 8.82 -13.31
CA ARG A 52 4.25 7.94 -13.64
C ARG A 52 3.99 6.92 -12.54
N VAL A 53 5.06 6.38 -11.94
CA VAL A 53 4.97 5.45 -10.81
C VAL A 53 4.35 6.16 -9.61
N ALA A 54 4.86 7.36 -9.28
CA ALA A 54 4.32 8.18 -8.19
C ALA A 54 2.82 8.50 -8.40
N LEU A 55 2.41 8.88 -9.62
CA LEU A 55 1.01 9.16 -9.91
C LEU A 55 0.10 7.92 -9.72
N ARG A 56 0.52 6.76 -10.22
CA ARG A 56 -0.22 5.49 -10.06
C ARG A 56 -0.33 5.10 -8.59
N ALA A 57 0.77 5.22 -7.85
CA ALA A 57 0.81 4.94 -6.41
C ALA A 57 -0.09 5.90 -5.63
N THR A 58 -0.08 7.20 -5.95
CA THR A 58 -0.96 8.21 -5.36
C THR A 58 -2.43 7.87 -5.56
N ILE A 59 -2.84 7.53 -6.79
CA ILE A 59 -4.24 7.19 -7.09
C ILE A 59 -4.66 5.94 -6.31
N LEU A 60 -3.85 4.88 -6.35
CA LEU A 60 -4.17 3.62 -5.65
C LEU A 60 -4.24 3.82 -4.14
N ALA A 61 -3.26 4.51 -3.55
CA ALA A 61 -3.22 4.79 -2.12
C ALA A 61 -4.39 5.65 -1.66
N ALA A 62 -4.81 6.63 -2.47
CA ALA A 62 -6.00 7.44 -2.18
C ALA A 62 -7.27 6.60 -2.15
N VAL A 63 -7.44 5.69 -3.11
CA VAL A 63 -8.59 4.77 -3.15
C VAL A 63 -8.60 3.83 -1.93
N LEU A 64 -7.46 3.20 -1.61
CA LEU A 64 -7.36 2.30 -0.45
C LEU A 64 -7.59 3.03 0.87
N CYS A 65 -7.02 4.23 1.03
CA CYS A 65 -7.26 5.06 2.21
C CYS A 65 -8.73 5.45 2.34
N ALA A 66 -9.37 5.86 1.23
CA ALA A 66 -10.79 6.21 1.22
C ALA A 66 -11.68 5.02 1.60
N LEU A 67 -11.38 3.83 1.08
CA LEU A 67 -12.08 2.59 1.45
C LEU A 67 -11.89 2.24 2.93
N PHE A 68 -10.67 2.38 3.45
CA PHE A 68 -10.38 2.16 4.86
C PHE A 68 -11.15 3.13 5.77
N VAL A 69 -11.15 4.42 5.45
CA VAL A 69 -11.89 5.44 6.21
C VAL A 69 -13.40 5.20 6.10
N ALA A 70 -13.91 4.84 4.92
CA ALA A 70 -15.31 4.49 4.74
C ALA A 70 -15.71 3.27 5.58
N ASN A 71 -14.88 2.23 5.61
CA ASN A 71 -15.11 1.07 6.49
C ASN A 71 -15.08 1.48 7.97
N TYR A 72 -14.13 2.33 8.38
CA TYR A 72 -14.04 2.80 9.76
C TYR A 72 -15.28 3.59 10.21
N ILE A 73 -15.89 4.37 9.30
CA ILE A 73 -17.09 5.16 9.61
C ILE A 73 -18.35 4.29 9.62
N ASN A 74 -18.49 3.38 8.65
CA ASN A 74 -19.71 2.59 8.49
C ASN A 74 -19.70 1.26 9.26
N GLY A 75 -18.53 0.78 9.69
CA GLY A 75 -18.37 -0.46 10.43
C GLY A 75 -18.78 -1.71 9.64
N TRP A 76 -18.51 -1.77 8.34
CA TRP A 76 -18.87 -2.94 7.53
C TRP A 76 -18.09 -4.19 7.90
N ILE A 77 -16.80 -4.03 8.18
CA ILE A 77 -15.88 -5.11 8.59
C ILE A 77 -15.19 -4.65 9.87
N GLY A 78 -15.45 -5.36 10.96
CA GLY A 78 -14.87 -5.17 12.27
C GLY A 78 -13.72 -6.13 12.56
N THR A 79 -13.14 -6.01 13.74
CA THR A 79 -12.11 -6.93 14.24
C THR A 79 -12.64 -8.33 14.49
N ASP A 80 -13.91 -8.43 14.87
CA ASP A 80 -14.55 -9.69 15.23
C ASP A 80 -14.75 -10.58 14.01
N ASP A 81 -14.93 -9.98 12.83
CA ASP A 81 -15.06 -10.70 11.55
C ASP A 81 -13.76 -11.40 11.12
N ILE A 82 -12.62 -10.95 11.65
CA ILE A 82 -11.28 -11.47 11.33
C ILE A 82 -10.60 -12.12 12.54
N ASN A 83 -11.28 -12.22 13.68
CA ASN A 83 -10.73 -12.84 14.88
C ASN A 83 -10.82 -14.37 14.78
N LEU A 84 -9.69 -15.00 14.48
CA LEU A 84 -9.57 -16.45 14.35
C LEU A 84 -9.28 -17.17 15.68
N PHE A 85 -9.12 -16.42 16.76
CA PHE A 85 -8.71 -16.97 18.06
C PHE A 85 -9.89 -17.04 19.03
N PRO A 86 -10.03 -18.14 19.80
CA PRO A 86 -10.99 -18.20 20.90
C PRO A 86 -10.72 -17.12 21.95
N GLU A 87 -11.77 -16.58 22.54
CA GLU A 87 -11.62 -15.63 23.65
C GLU A 87 -10.88 -16.30 24.82
N PRO A 88 -9.85 -15.65 25.40
CA PRO A 88 -9.21 -16.14 26.59
C PRO A 88 -10.23 -16.31 27.73
N PRO A 89 -10.12 -17.37 28.56
CA PRO A 89 -11.07 -17.66 29.63
C PRO A 89 -11.17 -16.53 30.67
N GLU A 90 -10.19 -15.63 30.75
CA GLU A 90 -10.21 -14.43 31.59
C GLU A 90 -11.18 -13.34 31.08
N MET A 91 -11.47 -13.30 29.78
CA MET A 91 -12.41 -12.37 29.14
C MET A 91 -13.85 -12.91 29.11
N ALA A 92 -14.05 -14.20 29.40
CA ALA A 92 -15.34 -14.87 29.38
C ALA A 92 -16.24 -14.39 30.55
N GLY A 93 -17.06 -13.37 30.28
CA GLY A 93 -18.06 -12.86 31.23
C GLY A 93 -18.07 -11.34 31.43
N GLN A 94 -17.17 -10.59 30.79
CA GLN A 94 -17.24 -9.13 30.78
C GLN A 94 -18.14 -8.64 29.63
N PRO A 95 -19.23 -7.89 29.92
CA PRO A 95 -20.04 -7.30 28.87
C PRO A 95 -19.24 -6.18 28.21
N GLY A 96 -18.69 -6.49 27.02
CA GLY A 96 -17.91 -5.54 26.23
C GLY A 96 -16.47 -5.36 26.73
N GLY A 97 -15.73 -6.46 26.90
CA GLY A 97 -14.28 -6.48 27.17
C GLY A 97 -13.49 -5.70 26.11
N ARG A 98 -13.45 -4.38 26.26
CA ARG A 98 -12.73 -3.41 25.43
C ARG A 98 -11.36 -3.20 26.05
N ALA A 99 -10.34 -3.80 25.44
CA ALA A 99 -9.00 -3.25 25.41
C ALA A 99 -8.88 -2.23 24.27
#